data_AF-A0A8I0L7B0-F1
#
_entry.id   AF-A0A8I0L7B0-F1
#
_cell.length_a   1.000
_cell.length_b   1.000
_cell.length_c   1.000
_cell.angle_alpha   90.00
_cell.angle_beta   90.00
_cell.angle_gamma   90.00
#
_symmetry.space_group_name_H-M   'P 1'
#
loop_
_entity.id
_entity.type
_entity.pdbx_description
1 polymer ?
#
loop_
_entity_poly.entity_id
_entity_poly.type
_entity_poly.pdbx_seq_one_letter_code
_entity_poly.pdbx_strand_id
1 'polypeptide(L)'
;PEGCRVSQLDYFAVVPAYRAHGIGAQLLAQLPAQEGDAEAILIEAEMPEKAEDAAMAVRRLGFYARCGAWDTHYTEHLFDAWFRILVLD
;
A
#
# COMPACT_ATOMS: atom_id res chain seq x y z
N PRO A 1 9.96 3.78 -14.22
CA PRO A 1 10.83 3.95 -15.41
C PRO A 1 9.98 4.16 -16.66
N GLU A 2 10.47 4.86 -17.68
CA GLU A 2 9.74 5.00 -18.95
C GLU A 2 9.47 3.60 -19.54
N GLY A 3 8.21 3.27 -19.82
CA GLY A 3 7.77 1.94 -20.25
C GLY A 3 7.51 0.91 -19.13
N CYS A 4 7.60 1.30 -17.85
CA CYS A 4 7.18 0.45 -16.74
C CYS A 4 5.65 0.39 -16.70
N ARG A 5 5.11 -0.84 -16.74
CA ARG A 5 3.66 -1.10 -16.75
C ARG A 5 3.03 -1.05 -15.37
N VAL A 6 3.82 -0.81 -14.32
CA VAL A 6 3.36 -0.77 -12.94
C VAL A 6 3.93 0.46 -12.25
N SER A 7 3.12 1.07 -11.40
CA SER A 7 3.53 2.15 -10.50
C SER A 7 3.76 1.60 -9.10
N GLN A 8 4.51 2.34 -8.28
CA GLN A 8 4.73 2.00 -6.87
C GLN A 8 4.27 3.14 -5.98
N LEU A 9 3.49 2.83 -4.95
CA LEU A 9 3.06 3.78 -3.95
C LEU A 9 4.05 3.82 -2.79
N ASP A 10 4.91 4.84 -2.77
CA ASP A 10 5.89 5.05 -1.69
C ASP A 10 6.21 6.55 -1.52
N TYR A 11 6.16 7.21 -0.34
CA TYR A 11 5.65 6.81 0.98
C TYR A 11 4.24 7.38 1.20
N PHE A 12 3.24 6.53 1.48
CA PHE A 12 1.87 6.98 1.74
C PHE A 12 1.56 7.17 3.24
N ALA A 13 1.07 8.36 3.61
CA ALA A 13 0.63 8.65 4.96
C ALA A 13 -0.51 9.68 5.00
N VAL A 14 -1.37 9.56 6.02
CA VAL A 14 -2.33 10.60 6.40
C VAL A 14 -1.85 11.23 7.71
N VAL A 15 -1.68 12.55 7.71
CA VAL A 15 -1.27 13.29 8.91
C VAL A 15 -2.30 13.12 10.03
N PRO A 16 -1.88 13.03 11.32
CA PRO A 16 -2.76 12.65 12.43
C PRO A 16 -4.08 13.42 12.51
N ALA A 17 -4.05 14.73 12.27
CA ALA A 17 -5.23 15.60 12.34
C ALA A 17 -6.34 15.22 11.33
N TYR A 18 -6.01 14.50 10.26
CA TYR A 18 -6.94 14.14 9.19
C TYR A 18 -7.23 12.63 9.10
N ARG A 19 -6.70 11.82 10.04
CA ARG A 19 -6.96 10.37 10.09
C ARG A 19 -8.42 10.08 10.42
N ALA A 20 -8.91 8.91 10.02
CA ALA A 20 -10.28 8.45 10.26
C ALA A 20 -11.42 9.30 9.64
N HIS A 21 -11.09 10.17 8.68
CA HIS A 21 -12.07 10.96 7.92
C HIS A 21 -12.24 10.47 6.46
N GLY A 22 -11.72 9.28 6.12
CA GLY A 22 -11.83 8.71 4.79
C GLY A 22 -10.87 9.27 3.74
N ILE A 23 -10.14 10.36 4.03
CA ILE A 23 -9.23 11.02 3.07
C ILE A 23 -8.21 10.05 2.45
N GLY A 24 -7.62 9.16 3.26
CA GLY A 24 -6.68 8.18 2.74
C GLY A 24 -7.31 7.18 1.75
N ALA A 25 -8.53 6.74 2.02
CA ALA A 25 -9.25 5.85 1.12
C ALA A 25 -9.69 6.59 -0.16
N GLN A 26 -10.09 7.86 -0.04
CA GLN A 26 -10.41 8.71 -1.19
C GLN A 26 -9.21 8.94 -2.10
N LEU A 27 -8.01 9.10 -1.53
CA LEU A 27 -6.77 9.20 -2.30
C LEU A 27 -6.51 7.90 -3.06
N LEU A 28 -6.52 6.75 -2.37
CA LEU A 28 -6.28 5.45 -3.00
C LEU A 28 -7.28 5.16 -4.13
N ALA A 29 -8.57 5.51 -3.96
CA ALA A 29 -9.59 5.32 -4.98
C ALA A 29 -9.38 6.17 -6.26
N GLN A 30 -8.61 7.26 -6.17
CA GLN A 30 -8.32 8.13 -7.32
C GLN A 30 -7.01 7.76 -8.01
N LEU A 31 -6.10 7.04 -7.33
CA LEU A 31 -4.76 6.76 -7.85
C LEU A 31 -4.75 6.02 -9.19
N PRO A 32 -5.54 4.94 -9.42
CA PRO A 32 -5.49 4.24 -10.71
C PRO A 32 -5.74 5.16 -11.91
N ALA A 33 -6.69 6.10 -11.77
CA ALA A 33 -6.97 7.08 -12.81
C ALA A 33 -5.87 8.14 -12.98
N GLN A 34 -5.06 8.41 -11.95
CA GLN A 34 -3.94 9.35 -11.98
C GLN A 34 -2.66 8.73 -12.55
N GLU A 35 -2.45 7.43 -12.34
CA GLU A 35 -1.29 6.69 -12.83
C GLU A 35 -1.37 6.35 -14.33
N GLY A 36 -2.45 6.77 -15.02
CA GLY A 36 -2.57 6.73 -16.47
C GLY A 36 -2.61 5.32 -17.03
N ASP A 37 -1.57 4.96 -17.79
CA ASP A 37 -1.47 3.66 -18.48
C ASP A 37 -0.84 2.56 -17.60
N ALA A 38 -0.61 2.81 -16.30
CA ALA A 38 -0.17 1.79 -15.37
C ALA A 38 -1.25 0.70 -15.23
N GLU A 39 -0.82 -0.56 -15.30
CA GLU A 39 -1.70 -1.73 -15.19
C GLU A 39 -2.03 -2.09 -13.75
N ALA A 40 -1.20 -1.64 -12.82
CA ALA A 40 -1.32 -1.87 -11.40
C ALA A 40 -0.45 -0.90 -10.60
N ILE A 41 -0.84 -0.68 -9.35
CA ILE A 41 -0.06 0.04 -8.34
C ILE A 41 0.40 -0.95 -7.28
N LEU A 42 1.71 -1.10 -7.15
CA LEU A 42 2.35 -1.91 -6.11
C LEU A 42 2.41 -1.12 -4.79
N ILE A 43 2.11 -1.81 -3.70
CA ILE A 43 2.16 -1.28 -2.35
C ILE A 43 2.98 -2.23 -1.48
N GLU A 44 4.00 -1.71 -0.82
CA GLU A 44 4.74 -2.42 0.21
C GLU A 44 4.13 -2.11 1.58
N ALA A 45 3.66 -3.15 2.27
CA ALA A 45 3.10 -3.01 3.62
C ALA A 45 3.81 -3.97 4.58
N GLU A 46 4.31 -3.44 5.68
CA GLU A 46 5.08 -4.19 6.69
C GLU A 46 4.41 -5.53 7.07
N MET A 47 5.19 -6.61 7.06
CA MET A 47 4.75 -7.97 7.36
C MET A 47 4.52 -8.13 8.88
N PRO A 48 3.29 -8.38 9.35
CA PRO A 48 2.99 -8.43 10.79
C PRO A 48 3.84 -9.41 11.59
N GLU A 49 4.22 -10.54 11.00
CA GLU A 49 5.00 -11.60 11.65
C GLU A 49 6.46 -11.20 11.92
N LYS A 50 6.93 -10.10 11.30
CA LYS A 50 8.30 -9.58 11.37
C LYS A 50 8.36 -8.11 11.79
N ALA A 51 7.20 -7.48 11.96
CA ALA A 51 7.06 -6.08 12.35
C ALA A 51 7.37 -5.88 13.84
N GLU A 52 7.89 -4.71 14.19
CA GLU A 52 8.02 -4.29 15.60
C GLU A 52 6.63 -4.07 16.23
N ASP A 53 5.71 -3.45 15.49
CA ASP A 53 4.31 -3.27 15.87
C ASP A 53 3.39 -4.07 14.92
N ALA A 54 3.25 -5.36 15.23
CA ALA A 54 2.38 -6.27 14.49
C ALA A 54 0.92 -5.81 14.42
N ALA A 55 0.40 -5.16 15.48
CA ALA A 55 -0.97 -4.68 15.51
C ALA A 55 -1.18 -3.52 14.53
N MET A 56 -0.20 -2.62 14.42
CA MET A 56 -0.21 -1.55 13.43
C MET A 56 -0.07 -2.11 12.01
N ALA A 57 0.82 -3.08 11.79
CA ALA A 57 0.98 -3.74 10.50
C ALA A 57 -0.33 -4.38 10.03
N VAL A 58 -1.02 -5.15 10.89
CA VAL A 58 -2.36 -5.71 10.59
C VAL A 58 -3.37 -4.61 10.26
N ARG A 59 -3.36 -3.49 10.98
CA ARG A 59 -4.25 -2.35 10.70
C ARG A 59 -3.99 -1.73 9.33
N ARG A 60 -2.73 -1.59 8.92
CA ARG A 60 -2.34 -1.09 7.59
C ARG A 60 -2.79 -2.04 6.48
N LEU A 61 -2.54 -3.34 6.62
CA LEU A 61 -3.01 -4.36 5.68
C LEU A 61 -4.54 -4.32 5.53
N GLY A 62 -5.27 -4.28 6.65
CA GLY A 62 -6.73 -4.18 6.61
C GLY A 62 -7.22 -2.87 5.97
N PHE A 63 -6.48 -1.78 6.11
CA PHE A 63 -6.79 -0.52 5.44
C PHE A 63 -6.66 -0.65 3.92
N TYR A 64 -5.54 -1.17 3.41
CA TYR A 64 -5.35 -1.38 1.97
C TYR A 64 -6.37 -2.36 1.39
N ALA A 65 -6.66 -3.46 2.10
CA ALA A 65 -7.68 -4.42 1.69
C ALA A 65 -9.07 -3.79 1.55
N ARG A 66 -9.47 -2.91 2.48
CA ARG A 66 -10.74 -2.16 2.38
C ARG A 66 -10.76 -1.14 1.25
N CYS A 67 -9.58 -0.72 0.77
CA CYS A 67 -9.45 0.20 -0.36
C CYS A 67 -9.33 -0.54 -1.70
N GLY A 68 -9.48 -1.87 -1.73
CA GLY A 68 -9.49 -2.67 -2.95
C GLY A 68 -8.15 -3.33 -3.29
N ALA A 69 -7.09 -3.09 -2.51
CA ALA A 69 -5.82 -3.76 -2.74
C ALA A 69 -5.88 -5.23 -2.30
N TRP A 70 -5.23 -6.12 -3.04
CA TRP A 70 -5.16 -7.55 -2.72
C TRP A 70 -3.72 -7.99 -2.41
N ASP A 71 -3.59 -8.97 -1.50
CA ASP A 71 -2.30 -9.55 -1.10
C ASP A 71 -1.82 -10.53 -2.17
N THR A 72 -0.63 -10.29 -2.71
CA THR A 72 -0.03 -11.14 -3.75
C THR A 72 0.61 -12.41 -3.19
N HIS A 73 0.73 -12.51 -1.87
CA HIS A 73 1.51 -13.49 -1.12
C HIS A 73 3.02 -13.44 -1.34
N TYR A 74 3.52 -12.50 -2.15
CA TYR A 74 4.95 -12.22 -2.22
C TYR A 74 5.38 -11.38 -1.02
N THR A 75 6.59 -11.68 -0.55
CA THR A 75 7.25 -10.94 0.51
C THR A 75 8.56 -10.38 -0.01
N GLU A 76 8.90 -9.17 0.43
CA GLU A 76 10.20 -8.55 0.20
C GLU A 76 10.92 -8.32 1.53
N HIS A 77 12.24 -8.40 1.52
CA HIS A 77 13.08 -8.04 2.65
C HIS A 77 14.07 -6.95 2.21
N LEU A 78 13.90 -5.73 2.77
CA LEU A 78 14.65 -4.55 2.39
C LEU A 78 14.99 -3.72 3.64
N PHE A 79 16.25 -3.29 3.76
CA PHE A 79 16.75 -2.48 4.90
C PHE A 79 16.33 -3.03 6.29
N ASP A 80 16.48 -4.33 6.50
CA ASP A 80 16.11 -5.07 7.72
C ASP A 80 14.59 -5.10 8.05
N ALA A 81 13.74 -4.67 7.13
CA ALA A 81 12.29 -4.74 7.23
C ALA A 81 11.71 -5.75 6.23
N TRP A 82 10.65 -6.45 6.64
CA TRP A 82 9.91 -7.37 5.80
C TRP A 82 8.58 -6.74 5.37
N PHE A 83 8.25 -6.85 4.08
CA PHE A 83 7.04 -6.30 3.49
C PHE A 83 6.23 -7.41 2.81
N ARG A 84 4.90 -7.27 2.85
CA ARG A 84 3.99 -7.94 1.92
C ARG A 84 3.77 -7.03 0.73
N ILE A 85 3.80 -7.61 -0.46
CA ILE A 85 3.51 -6.90 -1.70
C ILE A 85 2.01 -7.00 -1.97
N LEU A 86 1.35 -5.85 -2.04
CA LEU A 86 -0.05 -5.72 -2.40
C LEU A 86 -0.17 -5.08 -3.78
N VAL A 87 -1.29 -5.35 -4.44
CA VAL A 87 -1.63 -4.74 -5.74
C VAL A 87 -2.95 -4.01 -5.63
N LEU A 88 -3.00 -2.79 -6.15
CA LEU A 88 -4.21 -2.01 -6.39
C LEU A 88 -4.37 -1.83 -7.91
N ASP A 89 -5.48 -2.33 -8.46
CA ASP A 89 -5.84 -2.26 -9.89
C ASP A 89 -6.77 -1.07 -10.20
#